data_AF-A0A1E5HE74-F1
#
_entry.id   AF-A0A1E5HE74-F1
#
_cell.length_a   1.000
_cell.length_b   1.000
_cell.length_c   1.000
_cell.angle_alpha   90.00
_cell.angle_beta   90.00
_cell.angle_gamma   90.00
#
_symmetry.space_group_name_H-M   'P 1'
#
loop_
_entity.id
_entity.type
_entity.pdbx_description
1 polymer ?
#
loop_
_entity_poly.entity_id
_entity_poly.type
_entity_poly.pdbx_seq_one_letter_code
_entity_poly.pdbx_strand_id
1 'polypeptide(L)'
;MSIALSRKIINCISIVGIIATIAVTIYFIRLGVFKDVDALRGLVGDSVILGPILFMLIQIIQVVIPIIPGGISCAAGVLIFGPFAGFIYNYVGIAIGSVIIFLLGRQYGKPFILSLVSDKTYNKYIGWLDNEKRFERLFALAIFLPIAPDDALCLMAGLTKMSLKKFTLIIILAKPVSIFLYSLALIYGGTFLNGLLGF
;
A
#
# COMPACT_ATOMS: atom_id res chain seq x y z
N MET A 1 23.83 -24.80 7.56
CA MET A 1 23.78 -23.99 6.31
C MET A 1 24.42 -22.64 6.61
N SER A 2 25.46 -22.23 5.89
CA SER A 2 26.20 -20.98 6.20
C SER A 2 25.26 -19.78 6.15
N ILE A 3 25.28 -18.94 7.19
CA ILE A 3 24.44 -17.75 7.34
C ILE A 3 24.60 -16.79 6.14
N ALA A 4 25.74 -16.83 5.47
CA ALA A 4 26.00 -16.07 4.24
C ALA A 4 25.22 -16.60 3.01
N LEU A 5 25.03 -17.93 2.93
CA LEU A 5 24.28 -18.57 1.85
C LEU A 5 22.77 -18.28 1.97
N SER A 6 22.22 -18.36 3.20
CA SER A 6 20.82 -17.96 3.45
C SER A 6 20.54 -16.51 3.08
N ARG A 7 21.46 -15.57 3.41
CA ARG A 7 21.31 -14.16 3.03
C ARG A 7 21.37 -13.95 1.51
N LYS A 8 22.25 -14.65 0.80
CA LYS A 8 22.32 -14.60 -0.67
C LYS A 8 21.05 -15.14 -1.33
N ILE A 9 20.53 -16.27 -0.83
CA ILE A 9 19.30 -16.88 -1.34
C ILE A 9 18.10 -15.95 -1.10
N ILE A 10 17.98 -15.38 0.10
CA ILE A 10 16.91 -14.42 0.42
C ILE A 10 17.01 -13.16 -0.46
N ASN A 11 18.21 -12.61 -0.66
CA ASN A 11 18.41 -11.49 -1.59
C ASN A 11 18.03 -11.85 -3.03
N CYS A 12 18.38 -13.04 -3.49
CA CYS A 12 18.07 -13.48 -4.85
C CYS A 12 16.54 -13.65 -5.03
N ILE A 13 15.87 -14.26 -4.05
CA ILE A 13 14.40 -14.39 -4.04
C ILE A 13 13.73 -13.02 -4.01
N SER A 14 14.21 -12.06 -3.21
CA SER A 14 13.68 -10.70 -3.19
C SER A 14 13.87 -9.99 -4.53
N ILE A 15 15.03 -10.12 -5.16
CA ILE A 15 15.31 -9.50 -6.48
C ILE A 15 14.41 -10.12 -7.56
N VAL A 16 14.30 -11.44 -7.61
CA VAL A 16 13.43 -12.15 -8.55
C VAL A 16 11.97 -11.78 -8.30
N GLY A 17 11.55 -11.68 -7.04
CA GLY A 17 10.23 -11.20 -6.64
C GLY A 17 9.95 -9.79 -7.13
N ILE A 18 10.89 -8.85 -6.96
CA ILE A 18 10.77 -7.48 -7.47
C ILE A 18 10.67 -7.47 -9.00
N ILE A 19 11.52 -8.21 -9.70
CA ILE A 19 11.51 -8.28 -11.18
C ILE A 19 10.18 -8.86 -11.68
N ALA A 20 9.70 -9.93 -11.04
CA ALA A 20 8.40 -10.53 -11.33
C ALA A 20 7.27 -9.54 -11.06
N THR A 21 7.32 -8.81 -9.93
CA THR A 21 6.33 -7.78 -9.58
C THR A 21 6.33 -6.66 -10.63
N ILE A 22 7.49 -6.16 -11.04
CA ILE A 22 7.62 -5.13 -12.09
C ILE A 22 7.10 -5.64 -13.44
N ALA A 23 7.44 -6.87 -13.84
CA ALA A 23 6.97 -7.46 -15.09
C ALA A 23 5.44 -7.63 -15.11
N VAL A 24 4.87 -8.12 -14.01
CA VAL A 24 3.42 -8.24 -13.82
C VAL A 24 2.75 -6.86 -13.78
N THR A 25 3.39 -5.86 -13.17
CA THR A 25 2.90 -4.48 -13.17
C THR A 25 2.85 -3.91 -14.59
N ILE A 26 3.91 -4.09 -15.38
CA ILE A 26 3.96 -3.65 -16.78
C ILE A 26 2.87 -4.34 -17.59
N TYR A 27 2.65 -5.64 -17.35
CA TYR A 27 1.57 -6.41 -17.98
C TYR A 27 0.19 -5.84 -17.63
N PHE A 28 -0.10 -5.56 -16.36
CA PHE A 28 -1.37 -4.97 -15.93
C PHE A 28 -1.56 -3.51 -16.38
N ILE A 29 -0.49 -2.72 -16.45
CA ILE A 29 -0.54 -1.36 -17.01
C ILE A 29 -0.86 -1.42 -18.51
N ARG A 30 -0.27 -2.36 -19.26
CA ARG A 30 -0.58 -2.59 -20.69
C ARG A 30 -2.03 -3.00 -20.92
N LEU A 31 -2.65 -3.70 -19.97
CA LEU A 31 -4.05 -4.10 -19.99
C LEU A 31 -5.03 -2.96 -19.60
N GLY A 32 -4.55 -1.78 -19.20
CA GLY A 32 -5.41 -0.64 -18.86
C GLY A 32 -6.15 -0.75 -17.52
N VAL A 33 -5.86 -1.80 -16.75
CA VAL A 33 -6.56 -2.20 -15.51
C VAL A 33 -6.59 -1.09 -14.46
N PHE A 34 -5.52 -0.30 -14.38
CA PHE A 34 -5.41 0.79 -13.40
C PHE A 34 -6.10 2.09 -13.83
N LYS A 35 -6.54 2.19 -15.08
CA LYS A 35 -7.15 3.39 -15.67
C LYS A 35 -8.64 3.22 -15.93
N ASP A 36 -9.09 1.98 -16.09
CA ASP A 36 -10.45 1.67 -16.48
C ASP A 36 -11.05 0.60 -15.55
N VAL A 37 -12.12 0.98 -14.85
CA VAL A 37 -12.83 0.10 -13.92
C VAL A 37 -13.49 -1.06 -14.68
N ASP A 38 -13.88 -0.87 -15.93
CA ASP A 38 -14.47 -1.92 -16.76
C ASP A 38 -13.41 -2.92 -17.24
N ALA A 39 -12.19 -2.47 -17.51
CA ALA A 39 -11.05 -3.37 -17.75
C ALA A 39 -10.71 -4.18 -16.49
N LEU A 40 -10.77 -3.56 -15.31
CA LEU A 40 -10.57 -4.23 -14.03
C LEU A 40 -11.67 -5.27 -13.79
N ARG A 41 -12.93 -4.93 -14.07
CA ARG A 41 -14.08 -5.83 -13.98
C ARG A 41 -13.98 -6.99 -14.97
N GLY A 42 -13.53 -6.75 -16.19
CA GLY A 42 -13.29 -7.79 -17.21
C GLY A 42 -12.16 -8.75 -16.86
N LEU A 43 -11.13 -8.27 -16.14
CA LEU A 43 -9.99 -9.09 -15.70
C LEU A 43 -10.32 -9.91 -14.45
N VAL A 44 -11.06 -9.31 -13.52
CA VAL A 44 -11.62 -9.97 -12.33
C VAL A 44 -12.66 -11.01 -12.74
N GLY A 45 -13.45 -10.73 -13.78
CA GLY A 45 -14.55 -11.55 -14.26
C GLY A 45 -15.64 -11.77 -13.21
N ASP A 46 -16.66 -12.56 -13.53
CA ASP A 46 -17.70 -12.97 -12.56
C ASP A 46 -17.21 -14.08 -11.59
N SER A 47 -15.90 -14.38 -11.61
CA SER A 47 -15.34 -15.45 -10.79
C SER A 47 -15.21 -15.04 -9.33
N VAL A 48 -16.07 -15.63 -8.49
CA VAL A 48 -16.18 -15.39 -7.04
C VAL A 48 -14.86 -15.63 -6.28
N ILE A 49 -13.96 -16.48 -6.80
CA ILE A 49 -12.70 -16.85 -6.12
C ILE A 49 -11.48 -16.19 -6.76
N LEU A 50 -11.36 -16.24 -8.09
CA LEU A 50 -10.21 -15.69 -8.82
C LEU A 50 -10.20 -14.16 -8.80
N GLY A 51 -11.39 -13.55 -8.86
CA GLY A 51 -11.54 -12.11 -8.87
C GLY A 51 -10.91 -11.41 -7.66
N PRO A 52 -11.27 -11.78 -6.42
CA PRO A 52 -10.68 -11.22 -5.21
C PRO A 52 -9.17 -11.42 -5.12
N ILE A 53 -8.65 -12.58 -5.54
CA ILE A 53 -7.22 -12.89 -5.49
C ILE A 53 -6.46 -11.96 -6.44
N LEU A 54 -6.93 -11.81 -7.68
CA LEU A 54 -6.33 -10.91 -8.66
C LEU A 54 -6.38 -9.46 -8.17
N PHE A 55 -7.50 -9.04 -7.58
CA PHE A 55 -7.64 -7.71 -7.02
C PHE A 55 -6.67 -7.47 -5.85
N MET A 56 -6.51 -8.43 -4.94
CA MET A 56 -5.52 -8.34 -3.86
C MET A 56 -4.09 -8.23 -4.40
N LEU A 57 -3.75 -8.97 -5.45
CA LEU A 57 -2.44 -8.88 -6.10
C LEU A 57 -2.21 -7.49 -6.71
N ILE A 58 -3.23 -6.91 -7.36
CA ILE A 58 -3.19 -5.55 -7.89
C ILE A 58 -2.92 -4.54 -6.76
N GLN A 59 -3.57 -4.71 -5.60
CA GLN A 59 -3.33 -3.83 -4.44
C GLN A 59 -1.95 -4.01 -3.83
N ILE A 60 -1.44 -5.24 -3.76
CA ILE A 60 -0.07 -5.49 -3.30
C ILE A 60 0.92 -4.77 -4.21
N ILE A 61 0.76 -4.93 -5.53
CA ILE A 61 1.62 -4.29 -6.54
C ILE A 61 1.61 -2.78 -6.39
N GLN A 62 0.42 -2.19 -6.25
CA GLN A 62 0.27 -0.75 -6.14
C GLN A 62 0.93 -0.19 -4.88
N VAL A 63 0.80 -0.87 -3.75
CA VAL A 63 1.47 -0.45 -2.51
C VAL A 63 2.99 -0.57 -2.63
N VAL A 64 3.48 -1.62 -3.29
CA VAL A 64 4.92 -1.82 -3.53
C VAL A 64 5.48 -0.77 -4.51
N ILE A 65 4.67 -0.34 -5.48
CA ILE A 65 5.03 0.65 -6.49
C ILE A 65 4.07 1.85 -6.35
N PRO A 66 4.36 2.80 -5.44
CA PRO A 66 3.50 3.93 -5.12
C PRO A 66 3.48 5.02 -6.21
N ILE A 67 3.48 4.61 -7.48
CA ILE A 67 3.36 5.45 -8.67
C ILE A 67 1.87 5.64 -9.02
N ILE A 68 1.00 4.73 -8.57
CA ILE A 68 -0.42 4.70 -8.93
C ILE A 68 -1.28 5.17 -7.73
N PRO A 69 -2.23 6.09 -7.91
CA PRO A 69 -3.08 6.58 -6.80
C PRO A 69 -3.92 5.45 -6.17
N GLY A 70 -3.63 5.09 -4.92
CA GLY A 70 -4.33 4.03 -4.16
C GLY A 70 -5.85 4.21 -4.08
N GLY A 71 -6.32 5.45 -4.08
CA GLY A 71 -7.76 5.76 -4.01
C GLY A 71 -8.57 5.22 -5.19
N ILE A 72 -8.00 5.18 -6.41
CA ILE A 72 -8.71 4.75 -7.61
C ILE A 72 -9.00 3.25 -7.57
N SER A 73 -8.01 2.45 -7.23
CA SER A 73 -8.16 1.01 -7.10
C SER A 73 -9.04 0.62 -5.91
N CYS A 74 -8.94 1.37 -4.80
CA CYS A 74 -9.79 1.15 -3.64
C CYS A 74 -11.26 1.37 -3.99
N ALA A 75 -11.57 2.48 -4.68
CA ALA A 75 -12.90 2.76 -5.20
C ALA A 75 -13.37 1.67 -6.17
N ALA A 76 -12.51 1.23 -7.10
CA ALA A 76 -12.82 0.16 -8.04
C ALA A 76 -13.16 -1.16 -7.31
N GLY A 77 -12.42 -1.53 -6.27
CA GLY A 77 -12.71 -2.74 -5.47
C GLY A 77 -14.05 -2.68 -4.75
N VAL A 78 -14.41 -1.52 -4.21
CA VAL A 78 -15.71 -1.29 -3.56
C VAL A 78 -16.85 -1.33 -4.60
N LEU A 79 -16.64 -0.78 -5.80
CA LEU A 79 -17.63 -0.81 -6.88
C LEU A 79 -17.84 -2.22 -7.45
N ILE A 80 -16.79 -3.02 -7.57
CA ILE A 80 -16.84 -4.35 -8.20
C ILE A 80 -17.32 -5.42 -7.21
N PHE A 81 -16.80 -5.44 -5.97
CA PHE A 81 -17.12 -6.49 -4.98
C PHE A 81 -18.14 -6.04 -3.93
N GLY A 82 -18.56 -4.79 -3.97
CA GLY A 82 -19.40 -4.18 -2.94
C GLY A 82 -18.59 -3.62 -1.76
N PRO A 83 -19.22 -2.78 -0.93
CA PRO A 83 -18.52 -2.01 0.09
C PRO A 83 -17.83 -2.86 1.17
N PHE A 84 -18.43 -3.98 1.57
CA PHE A 84 -17.86 -4.82 2.62
C PHE A 84 -16.73 -5.74 2.11
N ALA A 85 -16.97 -6.48 1.03
CA ALA A 85 -15.97 -7.39 0.47
C ALA A 85 -14.80 -6.61 -0.18
N GLY A 86 -15.10 -5.52 -0.90
CA GLY A 86 -14.10 -4.63 -1.45
C GLY A 86 -13.22 -4.01 -0.36
N PHE A 87 -13.78 -3.63 0.80
CA PHE A 87 -13.00 -3.18 1.95
C PHE A 87 -12.05 -4.27 2.46
N ILE A 88 -12.53 -5.50 2.63
CA ILE A 88 -11.70 -6.62 3.11
C ILE A 88 -10.55 -6.90 2.14
N TYR A 89 -10.82 -7.00 0.84
CA TYR A 89 -9.77 -7.31 -0.14
C TYR A 89 -8.75 -6.18 -0.28
N ASN A 90 -9.21 -4.92 -0.26
CA ASN A 90 -8.32 -3.77 -0.19
C ASN A 90 -7.45 -3.83 1.06
N TYR A 91 -8.05 -4.01 2.23
CA TYR A 91 -7.34 -4.05 3.50
C TYR A 91 -6.26 -5.15 3.52
N VAL A 92 -6.60 -6.36 3.10
CA VAL A 92 -5.68 -7.50 3.08
C VAL A 92 -4.56 -7.28 2.07
N GLY A 93 -4.89 -6.88 0.83
CA GLY A 93 -3.89 -6.64 -0.21
C GLY A 93 -2.92 -5.52 0.19
N ILE A 94 -3.47 -4.43 0.73
CA ILE A 94 -2.67 -3.30 1.18
C ILE A 94 -1.81 -3.67 2.39
N ALA A 95 -2.34 -4.41 3.36
CA ALA A 95 -1.56 -4.84 4.54
C ALA A 95 -0.38 -5.74 4.13
N ILE A 96 -0.60 -6.68 3.21
CA ILE A 96 0.46 -7.54 2.67
C ILE A 96 1.49 -6.69 1.90
N GLY A 97 1.03 -5.80 1.02
CA GLY A 97 1.89 -4.89 0.27
C GLY A 97 2.74 -4.01 1.18
N SER A 98 2.17 -3.48 2.26
CA SER A 98 2.88 -2.63 3.22
C SER A 98 3.97 -3.40 3.98
N VAL A 99 3.75 -4.68 4.29
CA VAL A 99 4.78 -5.55 4.88
C VAL A 99 5.91 -5.82 3.87
N ILE A 100 5.56 -6.08 2.60
CA ILE A 100 6.55 -6.29 1.54
C ILE A 100 7.39 -5.04 1.35
N ILE A 101 6.79 -3.86 1.15
CA ILE A 101 7.54 -2.62 0.91
C ILE A 101 8.41 -2.22 2.11
N PHE A 102 7.96 -2.49 3.34
CA PHE A 102 8.78 -2.33 4.55
C PHE A 102 10.02 -3.23 4.53
N LEU A 103 9.84 -4.51 4.19
CA LEU A 103 10.96 -5.47 4.08
C LEU A 103 11.94 -5.06 2.99
N LEU A 104 11.43 -4.60 1.84
CA LEU A 104 12.25 -4.09 0.74
C LEU A 104 13.02 -2.84 1.18
N GLY A 105 12.36 -1.87 1.82
CA GLY A 105 13.02 -0.68 2.38
C GLY A 105 14.14 -1.04 3.36
N ARG A 106 13.95 -2.08 4.17
CA ARG A 106 14.96 -2.57 5.12
C ARG A 106 16.13 -3.31 4.47
N GLN A 107 15.86 -4.03 3.38
CA GLN A 107 16.85 -4.85 2.70
C GLN A 107 17.71 -4.05 1.72
N TYR A 108 17.09 -3.14 0.96
CA TYR A 108 17.76 -2.35 -0.08
C TYR A 108 18.15 -0.94 0.38
N GLY A 109 17.58 -0.45 1.48
CA GLY A 109 17.96 0.82 2.10
C GLY A 109 17.65 2.06 1.26
N LYS A 110 18.33 3.16 1.59
CA LYS A 110 18.14 4.50 1.00
C LYS A 110 18.07 4.56 -0.53
N PRO A 111 18.97 3.92 -1.32
CA PRO A 111 18.94 4.06 -2.78
C PRO A 111 17.66 3.51 -3.41
N PHE A 112 17.07 2.45 -2.86
CA PHE A 112 15.79 1.92 -3.32
C PHE A 112 14.64 2.88 -3.01
N ILE A 113 14.66 3.51 -1.84
CA ILE A 113 13.62 4.47 -1.44
C ILE A 113 13.60 5.69 -2.35
N LEU A 114 14.77 6.26 -2.64
CA LEU A 114 14.90 7.39 -3.56
C LEU A 114 14.50 7.06 -5.01
N SER A 115 14.51 5.77 -5.38
CA SER A 115 14.04 5.34 -6.70
C SER A 115 12.50 5.26 -6.81
N LEU A 116 11.81 5.04 -5.69
CA LEU A 116 10.35 4.93 -5.64
C LEU A 116 9.66 6.21 -5.16
N VAL A 117 10.36 7.03 -4.37
CA VAL A 117 9.82 8.22 -3.72
C VAL A 117 10.67 9.43 -4.11
N SER A 118 10.01 10.52 -4.51
CA SER A 118 10.70 11.76 -4.88
C SER A 118 11.59 12.31 -3.75
N ASP A 119 12.70 12.97 -4.11
CA ASP A 119 13.61 13.60 -3.15
C ASP A 119 12.90 14.57 -2.21
N LYS A 120 11.87 15.28 -2.69
CA LYS A 120 11.07 16.20 -1.87
C LYS A 120 10.34 15.47 -0.74
N THR A 121 9.67 14.36 -1.06
CA THR A 121 8.97 13.54 -0.08
C THR A 121 9.98 12.91 0.88
N TYR A 122 11.07 12.35 0.37
CA TYR A 122 12.13 11.78 1.19
C TYR A 122 12.72 12.79 2.17
N ASN A 123 13.11 13.98 1.71
CA ASN A 123 13.69 15.03 2.56
C ASN A 123 12.70 15.61 3.58
N LYS A 124 11.40 15.57 3.28
CA LYS A 124 10.35 16.01 4.23
C LYS A 124 10.23 15.08 5.44
N TYR A 125 10.39 13.78 5.22
CA TYR A 125 10.13 12.76 6.23
C TYR A 125 11.40 12.11 6.80
N ILE A 126 12.58 12.32 6.19
CA ILE A 126 13.84 11.82 6.75
C ILE A 126 14.13 12.34 8.15
N GLY A 127 13.79 13.61 8.44
CA GLY A 127 13.95 14.17 9.80
C GLY A 127 13.08 13.47 10.86
N TRP A 128 12.13 12.61 10.44
CA TRP A 128 11.36 11.79 11.38
C TRP A 128 12.13 10.53 11.78
N LEU A 129 13.08 10.08 10.95
CA LEU A 129 13.92 8.90 11.19
C LEU A 129 14.99 9.15 12.26
N ASP A 130 15.28 10.41 12.60
CA ASP A 130 16.31 10.80 13.58
C ASP A 130 16.04 10.29 15.00
N ASN A 131 14.78 10.02 15.34
CA ASN A 131 14.42 9.52 16.67
C ASN A 131 13.36 8.42 16.59
N GLU A 132 13.73 7.19 16.94
CA GLU A 132 12.90 5.99 16.79
C GLU A 132 11.54 6.11 17.50
N LYS A 133 11.51 6.64 18.73
CA LYS A 133 10.25 6.82 19.48
C LYS A 133 9.35 7.88 18.85
N ARG A 134 9.96 8.90 18.24
CA ARG A 134 9.25 9.96 17.53
C ARG A 134 8.70 9.42 16.21
N PHE A 135 9.50 8.64 15.48
CA PHE A 135 9.07 7.96 14.26
C PHE A 135 7.90 7.02 14.52
N GLU A 136 7.96 6.16 15.53
CA GLU A 136 6.87 5.22 15.86
C GLU A 136 5.55 5.98 16.10
N ARG A 137 5.58 7.11 16.84
CA ARG A 137 4.38 7.94 17.08
C ARG A 137 3.91 8.66 15.82
N LEU A 138 4.81 9.27 15.07
CA LEU A 138 4.47 10.00 13.85
C LEU A 138 3.93 9.06 12.77
N PHE A 139 4.50 7.86 12.66
CA PHE A 139 4.02 6.79 11.78
C PHE A 139 2.63 6.35 12.20
N ALA A 140 2.39 6.04 13.48
CA ALA A 140 1.07 5.66 13.96
C ALA A 140 0.03 6.77 13.71
N LEU A 141 0.37 8.03 13.99
CA LEU A 141 -0.48 9.19 13.72
C LEU A 141 -0.75 9.37 12.23
N ALA A 142 0.24 9.18 11.37
CA ALA A 142 0.12 9.37 9.93
C ALA A 142 -0.58 8.21 9.21
N ILE A 143 -0.60 7.01 9.79
CA ILE A 143 -1.47 5.92 9.33
C ILE A 143 -2.89 6.16 9.84
N PHE A 144 -3.05 6.64 11.07
CA PHE A 144 -4.35 6.94 11.68
C PHE A 144 -5.07 8.10 11.00
N LEU A 145 -4.34 9.16 10.64
CA LEU A 145 -4.81 10.29 9.85
C LEU A 145 -4.44 10.05 8.38
N PRO A 146 -5.40 9.78 7.48
CA PRO A 146 -5.17 9.49 6.06
C PRO A 146 -4.76 10.73 5.25
N ILE A 147 -3.85 11.54 5.79
CA ILE A 147 -3.36 12.82 5.25
C ILE A 147 -1.98 12.63 4.61
N ALA A 148 -1.22 11.62 5.04
CA ALA A 148 0.13 11.35 4.57
C ALA A 148 0.16 10.15 3.60
N PRO A 149 1.13 10.09 2.67
CA PRO A 149 1.34 8.93 1.81
C PRO A 149 1.81 7.74 2.66
N ASP A 150 0.88 6.84 2.95
CA ASP A 150 1.07 5.66 3.79
C ASP A 150 2.12 4.70 3.22
N ASP A 151 2.15 4.52 1.89
CA ASP A 151 3.13 3.66 1.23
C ASP A 151 4.56 4.18 1.38
N ALA A 152 4.77 5.50 1.21
CA ALA A 152 6.08 6.13 1.40
C ALA A 152 6.53 6.03 2.86
N LEU A 153 5.60 6.20 3.82
CA LEU A 153 5.89 6.03 5.24
C LEU A 153 6.23 4.58 5.60
N CYS A 154 5.54 3.60 5.01
CA CYS A 154 5.86 2.18 5.18
C CYS A 154 7.25 1.84 4.64
N LEU A 155 7.59 2.39 3.47
CA LEU A 155 8.90 2.24 2.87
C LEU A 155 10.01 2.87 3.73
N MET A 156 9.80 4.09 4.23
CA MET A 156 10.74 4.78 5.13
C MET A 156 10.86 4.12 6.50
N ALA A 157 9.77 3.53 7.01
CA ALA A 157 9.81 2.72 8.24
C ALA A 157 10.80 1.55 8.11
N GLY A 158 10.99 1.02 6.90
CA GLY A 158 12.00 0.02 6.60
C GLY A 158 13.45 0.47 6.89
N LEU A 159 13.76 1.78 6.83
CA LEU A 159 15.09 2.31 7.20
C LEU A 159 15.33 2.37 8.71
N THR A 160 14.29 2.26 9.53
CA THR A 160 14.40 2.35 10.98
C THR A 160 14.71 1.00 11.63
N LYS A 161 15.05 1.00 12.92
CA LYS A 161 15.19 -0.23 13.71
C LYS A 161 13.86 -0.87 14.12
N MET A 162 12.74 -0.33 13.66
CA MET A 162 11.41 -0.83 14.00
C MET A 162 11.28 -2.32 13.69
N SER A 163 10.71 -3.08 14.62
CA SER A 163 10.47 -4.51 14.43
C SER A 163 9.26 -4.73 13.52
N LEU A 164 9.31 -5.75 12.66
CA LEU A 164 8.19 -6.16 11.81
C LEU A 164 6.90 -6.36 12.62
N LYS A 165 6.99 -6.98 13.80
CA LYS A 165 5.82 -7.22 14.67
C LYS A 165 5.12 -5.92 15.06
N LYS A 166 5.88 -4.91 15.52
CA LYS A 166 5.32 -3.58 15.86
C LYS A 166 4.72 -2.89 14.64
N PHE A 167 5.40 -2.96 13.50
CA PHE A 167 4.93 -2.35 12.25
C PHE A 167 3.60 -2.94 11.80
N THR A 168 3.53 -4.28 11.73
CA THR A 168 2.31 -5.00 11.39
C THR A 168 1.20 -4.73 12.41
N LEU A 169 1.51 -4.64 13.71
CA LEU A 169 0.52 -4.30 14.74
C LEU A 169 -0.07 -2.89 14.52
N ILE A 170 0.76 -1.91 14.20
CA ILE A 170 0.30 -0.54 13.92
C ILE A 170 -0.55 -0.52 12.65
N ILE A 171 -0.16 -1.22 11.58
CA ILE A 171 -0.99 -1.31 10.38
C ILE A 171 -2.32 -1.97 10.70
N ILE A 172 -2.32 -3.10 11.42
CA ILE A 172 -3.54 -3.84 11.73
C ILE A 172 -4.48 -3.06 12.65
N LEU A 173 -3.95 -2.26 13.57
CA LEU A 173 -4.78 -1.47 14.50
C LEU A 173 -5.19 -0.12 13.92
N ALA A 174 -4.29 0.56 13.20
CA ALA A 174 -4.52 1.92 12.72
C ALA A 174 -5.20 1.96 11.35
N LYS A 175 -4.94 1.02 10.43
CA LYS A 175 -5.59 1.04 9.10
C LYS A 175 -7.10 0.82 9.13
N PRO A 176 -7.68 -0.12 9.91
CA PRO A 176 -9.13 -0.26 9.96
C PRO A 176 -9.80 1.01 10.47
N VAL A 177 -9.21 1.66 11.47
CA VAL A 177 -9.72 2.92 12.03
C VAL A 177 -9.57 4.07 11.04
N SER A 178 -8.44 4.15 10.34
CA SER A 178 -8.19 5.14 9.29
C SER A 178 -9.15 4.99 8.12
N ILE A 179 -9.37 3.76 7.63
CA ILE A 179 -10.32 3.51 6.55
C ILE A 179 -11.76 3.69 7.03
N PHE A 180 -12.08 3.36 8.28
CA PHE A 180 -13.40 3.66 8.87
C PHE A 180 -13.62 5.17 9.00
N LEU A 181 -12.62 5.94 9.44
CA LEU A 181 -12.64 7.40 9.48
C LEU A 181 -12.71 8.01 8.08
N TYR A 182 -12.00 7.45 7.10
CA TYR A 182 -12.05 7.90 5.71
C TYR A 182 -13.41 7.60 5.07
N SER A 183 -13.98 6.42 5.35
CA SER A 183 -15.33 6.04 4.94
C SER A 183 -16.38 6.92 5.60
N LEU A 184 -16.27 7.21 6.90
CA LEU A 184 -17.11 8.19 7.61
C LEU A 184 -16.96 9.59 7.03
N ALA A 185 -15.74 10.06 6.78
CA ALA A 185 -15.47 11.36 6.21
C ALA A 185 -16.00 11.49 4.77
N LEU A 186 -15.94 10.42 3.97
CA LEU A 186 -16.53 10.38 2.63
C LEU A 186 -18.06 10.35 2.67
N ILE A 187 -18.64 9.58 3.58
CA ILE A 187 -20.10 9.50 3.71
C ILE A 187 -20.65 10.81 4.26
N TYR A 188 -20.14 11.30 5.39
CA TYR A 188 -20.62 12.54 6.01
C TYR A 188 -20.16 13.80 5.25
N GLY A 189 -18.92 13.83 4.76
CA GLY A 189 -18.42 14.93 3.94
C GLY A 189 -19.06 14.96 2.55
N GLY A 190 -19.37 13.79 1.97
CA GLY A 190 -20.13 13.67 0.73
C GLY A 190 -21.57 14.16 0.90
N THR A 191 -22.25 13.79 1.98
CA THR A 191 -23.59 14.32 2.29
C THR A 191 -23.59 15.82 2.61
N PHE A 192 -22.52 16.32 3.23
CA PHE A 192 -22.38 17.74 3.55
C PHE A 192 -22.10 18.57 2.29
N LEU A 193 -21.25 18.07 1.38
CA LEU A 193 -21.01 18.71 0.08
C LEU A 193 -22.22 18.63 -0.86
N ASN A 194 -22.96 17.52 -0.89
CA ASN A 194 -24.24 17.44 -1.62
C ASN A 194 -25.26 18.44 -1.07
N GLY A 195 -25.36 18.56 0.26
CA GLY A 195 -26.22 19.54 0.91
C GLY A 195 -25.82 21.00 0.66
N LEU A 196 -24.55 21.28 0.37
CA LEU A 196 -24.02 22.63 0.13
C LEU A 196 -23.94 23.01 -1.36
N LEU A 197 -23.81 22.03 -2.26
CA LEU A 197 -23.71 22.23 -3.72
C LEU A 197 -25.00 21.93 -4.50
N GLY A 198 -26.05 21.42 -3.85
CA GLY A 198 -27.41 21.40 -4.42
C GLY A 198 -27.54 20.63 -5.73
N PHE A 199 -27.27 19.32 -5.69
CA PHE A 199 -27.85 18.35 -6.62
C PHE A 199 -28.64 17.31 -5.82
#